data_AF-A0A949LJ56-F1
#
_entry.id   AF-A0A949LJ56-F1
#
_cell.length_a   1.000
_cell.length_b   1.000
_cell.length_c   1.000
_cell.angle_alpha   90.00
_cell.angle_beta   90.00
_cell.angle_gamma   90.00
#
_symmetry.space_group_name_H-M   'P 1'
#
loop_
_entity.id
_entity.type
_entity.pdbx_description
1 polymer ?
#
loop_
_entity_poly.entity_id
_entity_poly.type
_entity_poly.pdbx_seq_one_letter_code
_entity_poly.pdbx_strand_id
1 'polypeptide(L)'
;NGELRGMKKATYAIERILEARFGKTEAQALIFGRARLVRMDIQFIDVKHMSELCERYKAQLLEKIRQYRRWRAAHEVEVDSIARLYGAAEGALLHKSISDCLKLWYFAHRDYHAMRRAYLQKCMGPNAKVDWDAAA
;
A
#
# COMPACT_ATOMS: atom_id res chain seq x y z
N ASN A 1 -3.60 -0.55 -26.01
CA ASN A 1 -3.28 -1.95 -25.65
C ASN A 1 -1.96 -2.18 -24.92
N GLY A 2 -1.00 -1.24 -24.90
CA GLY A 2 0.27 -1.40 -24.16
C GLY A 2 0.16 -1.20 -22.63
N GLU A 3 -0.63 -0.23 -22.18
CA GLU A 3 -0.73 0.15 -20.75
C GLU A 3 -1.38 -0.93 -19.88
N LEU A 4 -2.45 -1.57 -20.38
CA LEU A 4 -3.11 -2.71 -19.72
C LEU A 4 -2.16 -3.90 -19.51
N ARG A 5 -1.17 -4.08 -20.39
CA ARG A 5 -0.19 -5.18 -20.33
C ARG A 5 0.93 -4.89 -19.32
N GLY A 6 1.36 -3.63 -19.21
CA GLY A 6 2.28 -3.17 -18.17
C GLY A 6 1.66 -3.22 -16.77
N MET A 7 0.39 -2.83 -16.66
CA MET A 7 -0.36 -2.85 -15.40
C MET A 7 -0.56 -4.28 -14.86
N LYS A 8 -0.76 -5.26 -15.75
CA LYS A 8 -0.85 -6.68 -15.37
C LYS A 8 0.48 -7.23 -14.83
N LYS A 9 1.61 -6.89 -15.44
CA LYS A 9 2.94 -7.34 -14.97
C LYS A 9 3.30 -6.74 -13.61
N ALA A 10 3.03 -5.46 -13.40
CA ALA A 10 3.27 -4.79 -12.11
C ALA A 10 2.39 -5.39 -11.00
N THR A 11 1.11 -5.63 -11.30
CA THR A 11 0.17 -6.28 -10.37
C THR A 11 0.63 -7.68 -9.99
N TYR A 12 1.08 -8.49 -10.96
CA TYR A 12 1.56 -9.85 -10.71
C TYR A 12 2.85 -9.89 -9.88
N ALA A 13 3.76 -8.94 -10.09
CA ALA A 13 4.96 -8.81 -9.26
C ALA A 13 4.62 -8.43 -7.81
N ILE A 14 3.63 -7.56 -7.62
CA ILE A 14 3.13 -7.16 -6.30
C ILE A 14 2.40 -8.33 -5.63
N GLU A 15 1.58 -9.09 -6.36
CA GLU A 15 0.93 -10.32 -5.86
C GLU A 15 1.96 -11.33 -5.37
N ARG A 16 3.03 -11.60 -6.15
CA ARG A 16 4.12 -12.48 -5.70
C ARG A 16 4.85 -11.96 -4.46
N ILE A 17 5.09 -10.65 -4.37
CA ILE A 17 5.73 -10.05 -3.19
C ILE A 17 4.82 -10.16 -1.97
N LEU A 18 3.50 -9.99 -2.15
CA LEU A 18 2.51 -10.12 -1.10
C LEU A 18 2.35 -11.56 -0.63
N GLU A 19 2.20 -12.51 -1.55
CA GLU A 19 2.06 -13.94 -1.23
C GLU A 19 3.31 -14.48 -0.52
N ALA A 20 4.50 -14.09 -0.98
CA ALA A 20 5.76 -14.54 -0.37
C ALA A 20 5.99 -13.98 1.04
N ARG A 21 5.35 -12.85 1.40
CA ARG A 21 5.67 -12.10 2.62
C ARG A 21 4.58 -12.16 3.69
N PHE A 22 3.33 -12.39 3.30
CA PHE A 22 2.17 -12.36 4.19
C PHE A 22 1.27 -13.59 4.07
N GLY A 23 1.58 -14.51 3.16
CA GLY A 23 0.71 -15.63 2.81
C GLY A 23 -0.42 -15.22 1.85
N LYS A 24 -1.06 -16.23 1.24
CA LYS A 24 -2.04 -16.05 0.16
C LYS A 24 -3.24 -15.19 0.55
N THR A 25 -3.64 -15.21 1.82
CA THR A 25 -4.87 -14.59 2.34
C THR A 25 -4.78 -13.06 2.38
N GLU A 26 -3.65 -12.48 2.81
CA GLU A 26 -3.46 -11.02 2.84
C GLU A 26 -3.19 -10.46 1.44
N ALA A 27 -2.51 -11.23 0.59
CA ALA A 27 -2.38 -10.92 -0.84
C ALA A 27 -3.75 -10.88 -1.53
N GLN A 28 -4.59 -11.88 -1.26
CA GLN A 28 -5.98 -11.90 -1.74
C GLN A 28 -6.78 -10.72 -1.21
N ALA A 29 -6.65 -10.30 0.06
CA ALA A 29 -7.37 -9.15 0.59
C ALA A 29 -7.06 -7.84 -0.17
N LEU A 30 -5.79 -7.64 -0.55
CA LEU A 30 -5.35 -6.51 -1.39
C LEU A 30 -5.88 -6.60 -2.82
N ILE A 31 -5.86 -7.79 -3.42
CA ILE A 31 -6.47 -8.05 -4.73
C ILE A 31 -7.99 -7.84 -4.67
N PHE A 32 -8.65 -8.27 -3.59
CA PHE A 32 -10.08 -8.11 -3.35
C PHE A 32 -10.45 -6.63 -3.13
N GLY A 33 -9.65 -5.84 -2.41
CA GLY A 33 -9.84 -4.39 -2.31
C GLY A 33 -9.75 -3.72 -3.69
N ARG A 34 -8.82 -4.18 -4.53
CA ARG A 34 -8.66 -3.71 -5.91
C ARG A 34 -9.80 -4.17 -6.84
N ALA A 35 -10.33 -5.38 -6.65
CA ALA A 35 -11.52 -5.87 -7.35
C ALA A 35 -12.81 -5.17 -6.87
N ARG A 36 -12.88 -4.73 -5.61
CA ARG A 36 -13.98 -3.92 -5.07
C ARG A 36 -14.01 -2.52 -5.63
N LEU A 37 -12.86 -1.91 -5.97
CA LEU A 37 -12.82 -0.67 -6.75
C LEU A 37 -13.43 -0.80 -8.16
N VAL A 38 -13.48 -2.01 -8.73
CA VAL A 38 -14.14 -2.31 -10.02
C VAL A 38 -15.65 -2.53 -9.83
N ARG A 39 -16.11 -2.91 -8.63
CA ARG A 39 -17.54 -2.94 -8.29
C ARG A 39 -17.98 -1.53 -7.92
N MET A 40 -19.04 -1.02 -8.56
CA MET A 40 -19.58 0.31 -8.25
C MET A 40 -20.21 0.43 -6.84
N ASP A 41 -20.32 -0.66 -6.09
CA ASP A 41 -20.94 -0.69 -4.76
C ASP A 41 -19.89 -0.70 -3.64
N ILE A 42 -19.19 0.42 -3.46
CA ILE A 42 -18.28 0.61 -2.33
C ILE A 42 -19.10 0.83 -1.06
N GLN A 43 -18.81 0.05 -0.01
CA GLN A 43 -19.47 0.15 1.29
C GLN A 43 -18.55 0.79 2.33
N PHE A 44 -19.14 1.35 3.40
CA PHE A 44 -18.38 1.96 4.50
C PHE A 44 -17.38 0.99 5.15
N ILE A 45 -17.78 -0.29 5.30
CA ILE A 45 -16.95 -1.34 5.88
C ILE A 45 -15.66 -1.52 5.08
N ASP A 46 -15.73 -1.40 3.74
CA ASP A 46 -14.56 -1.52 2.87
C ASP A 46 -13.58 -0.37 3.08
N VAL A 47 -14.12 0.86 3.17
CA VAL A 47 -13.31 2.07 3.41
C VAL A 47 -12.63 1.98 4.78
N LYS A 48 -13.36 1.51 5.80
CA LYS A 48 -12.81 1.28 7.13
C LYS A 48 -11.69 0.23 7.10
N HIS A 49 -11.91 -0.92 6.46
CA HIS A 49 -10.91 -1.98 6.37
C HIS A 49 -9.63 -1.50 5.67
N MET A 50 -9.76 -0.74 4.59
CA MET A 50 -8.61 -0.14 3.90
C MET A 50 -7.88 0.90 4.75
N SER A 51 -8.59 1.66 5.58
CA SER A 51 -7.96 2.60 6.52
C SER A 51 -7.09 1.88 7.56
N GLU A 52 -7.57 0.74 8.07
CA GLU A 52 -6.82 -0.09 9.03
C GLU A 52 -5.59 -0.72 8.38
N LEU A 53 -5.70 -1.21 7.14
CA LEU A 53 -4.57 -1.72 6.37
C LEU A 53 -3.50 -0.64 6.12
N CYS A 54 -3.94 0.56 5.76
CA CYS A 54 -3.03 1.70 5.56
C CYS A 54 -2.22 2.01 6.83
N GLU A 55 -2.88 2.08 7.99
CA GLU A 55 -2.20 2.32 9.28
C GLU A 55 -1.27 1.16 9.68
N ARG A 56 -1.66 -0.09 9.43
CA ARG A 56 -0.78 -1.26 9.67
C ARG A 56 0.50 -1.19 8.83
N TYR A 57 0.39 -0.90 7.53
CA TYR A 57 1.58 -0.80 6.67
C TYR A 57 2.46 0.40 7.02
N LYS A 58 1.85 1.51 7.43
CA LYS A 58 2.59 2.67 7.96
C LYS A 58 3.37 2.31 9.22
N ALA A 59 2.75 1.61 10.17
CA ALA A 59 3.41 1.14 11.39
C ALA A 59 4.58 0.19 11.08
N GLN A 60 4.38 -0.77 10.16
CA GLN A 60 5.45 -1.67 9.72
C GLN A 60 6.61 -0.93 9.06
N LEU A 61 6.32 0.05 8.18
CA LEU A 61 7.34 0.87 7.53
C LEU A 61 8.19 1.63 8.56
N LEU A 62 7.53 2.28 9.53
CA LEU A 62 8.22 3.01 10.59
C LEU A 62 9.12 2.09 11.42
N GLU A 63 8.65 0.89 11.73
CA GLU A 63 9.45 -0.09 12.47
C GLU A 63 10.68 -0.55 11.67
N LYS A 64 10.54 -0.81 10.36
CA LYS A 64 11.68 -1.13 9.50
C LYS A 64 12.69 0.01 9.38
N ILE A 65 12.23 1.26 9.33
CA ILE A 65 13.11 2.43 9.34
C ILE A 65 13.87 2.52 10.67
N ARG A 66 13.21 2.27 11.81
CA ARG A 66 13.88 2.24 13.13
C ARG A 66 14.92 1.14 13.21
N GLN A 67 14.61 -0.06 12.73
CA GLN A 67 15.56 -1.18 12.66
C GLN A 67 16.79 -0.80 11.83
N TYR A 68 16.60 -0.19 10.66
CA TYR A 68 17.70 0.29 9.83
C TYR A 68 18.55 1.35 10.52
N ARG A 69 17.95 2.31 11.23
CA ARG A 69 18.70 3.33 11.99
C ARG A 69 19.55 2.72 13.11
N ARG A 70 18.99 1.76 13.86
CA ARG A 70 19.71 1.03 14.91
C ARG A 70 20.88 0.22 14.32
N TRP A 71 20.62 -0.49 13.22
CA TRP A 71 21.64 -1.24 12.50
C TRP A 71 22.78 -0.32 12.03
N ARG A 72 22.47 0.83 11.42
CA ARG A 72 23.45 1.81 10.96
C ARG A 72 24.32 2.35 12.11
N ALA A 73 23.70 2.70 13.24
CA ALA A 73 24.41 3.19 14.41
C ALA A 73 25.37 2.14 15.01
N ALA A 74 25.01 0.86 14.95
CA ALA A 74 25.89 -0.23 15.41
C ALA A 74 27.09 -0.46 14.48
N HIS A 75 26.91 -0.32 13.16
CA HIS A 75 27.94 -0.64 12.16
C HIS A 75 28.87 0.54 11.81
N GLU A 76 28.59 1.78 12.24
CA GLU A 76 29.51 2.92 12.02
C GLU A 76 30.82 2.79 12.81
N VAL A 77 30.90 1.91 13.82
CA VAL A 77 32.06 1.73 14.70
C VAL A 77 32.96 0.55 14.27
N GLU A 78 32.55 -0.27 13.30
CA GLU A 78 33.28 -1.49 12.94
C GLU A 78 34.52 -1.24 12.07
N VAL A 79 35.68 -1.61 12.61
CA VAL A 79 36.99 -1.50 11.97
C VAL A 79 37.28 -2.69 11.05
N ASP A 80 36.64 -3.84 11.30
CA ASP A 80 36.99 -5.10 10.67
C ASP A 80 36.44 -5.24 9.24
N SER A 81 37.28 -5.68 8.31
CA SER A 81 36.98 -5.63 6.87
C SER A 81 35.93 -6.66 6.43
N ILE A 82 35.92 -7.83 7.07
CA ILE A 82 34.94 -8.89 6.82
C ILE A 82 33.58 -8.50 7.39
N ALA A 83 33.55 -7.93 8.60
CA ALA A 83 32.33 -7.44 9.23
C ALA A 83 31.65 -6.36 8.38
N ARG A 84 32.41 -5.46 7.76
CA ARG A 84 31.88 -4.47 6.81
C ARG A 84 31.21 -5.07 5.58
N LEU A 85 31.73 -6.18 5.03
CA LEU A 85 31.12 -6.85 3.88
C LEU A 85 29.77 -7.47 4.25
N TYR A 86 29.70 -8.17 5.38
CA TYR A 86 28.44 -8.73 5.88
C TYR A 86 27.45 -7.62 6.26
N GLY A 87 27.92 -6.58 6.93
CA GLY A 87 27.12 -5.38 7.22
C GLY A 87 26.57 -4.76 5.93
N ALA A 88 27.36 -4.59 4.88
CA ALA A 88 26.87 -4.06 3.61
C ALA A 88 25.74 -4.92 3.01
N ALA A 89 25.85 -6.25 3.07
CA ALA A 89 24.80 -7.16 2.62
C ALA A 89 23.53 -7.06 3.47
N GLU A 90 23.65 -7.02 4.81
CA GLU A 90 22.52 -6.83 5.72
C GLU A 90 21.84 -5.47 5.51
N GLY A 91 22.61 -4.41 5.34
CA GLY A 91 22.12 -3.07 5.02
C GLY A 91 21.31 -3.07 3.72
N ALA A 92 21.80 -3.75 2.67
CA ALA A 92 21.07 -3.90 1.42
C ALA A 92 19.73 -4.65 1.59
N LEU A 93 19.70 -5.69 2.42
CA LEU A 93 18.47 -6.42 2.74
C LEU A 93 17.45 -5.55 3.51
N LEU A 94 17.92 -4.75 4.48
CA LEU A 94 17.09 -3.82 5.22
C LEU A 94 16.52 -2.72 4.31
N HIS A 95 17.34 -2.16 3.42
CA HIS A 95 16.90 -1.19 2.40
C HIS A 95 15.81 -1.77 1.49
N LYS A 96 16.02 -2.99 0.99
CA LYS A 96 15.00 -3.69 0.19
C LYS A 96 13.71 -3.88 0.98
N SER A 97 13.82 -4.30 2.24
CA SER A 97 12.66 -4.47 3.11
C SER A 97 11.88 -3.16 3.32
N ILE A 98 12.57 -2.04 3.53
CA ILE A 98 11.96 -0.71 3.65
C ILE A 98 11.29 -0.31 2.34
N SER A 99 11.97 -0.48 1.20
CA SER A 99 11.41 -0.19 -0.13
C SER A 99 10.12 -0.95 -0.38
N ASP A 100 10.09 -2.23 -0.02
CA ASP A 100 8.90 -3.07 -0.19
C ASP A 100 7.75 -2.63 0.74
N CYS A 101 8.03 -2.34 2.02
CA CYS A 101 7.02 -1.79 2.94
C CYS A 101 6.49 -0.42 2.48
N LEU A 102 7.36 0.43 1.93
CA LEU A 102 6.99 1.74 1.40
C LEU A 102 6.04 1.61 0.21
N LYS A 103 6.34 0.70 -0.73
CA LYS A 103 5.46 0.42 -1.87
C LYS A 103 4.08 -0.05 -1.40
N LEU A 104 4.02 -0.95 -0.42
CA LEU A 104 2.77 -1.45 0.13
C LEU A 104 1.94 -0.35 0.78
N TRP A 105 2.57 0.47 1.62
CA TRP A 105 1.91 1.62 2.21
C TRP A 105 1.39 2.59 1.14
N TYR A 106 2.21 2.90 0.14
CA TYR A 106 1.82 3.80 -0.95
C TYR A 106 0.60 3.28 -1.73
N PHE A 107 0.59 1.99 -2.08
CA PHE A 107 -0.55 1.39 -2.78
C PHE A 107 -1.81 1.40 -1.92
N ALA A 108 -1.72 0.96 -0.66
CA ALA A 108 -2.85 0.96 0.26
C ALA A 108 -3.38 2.38 0.51
N HIS A 109 -2.50 3.37 0.68
CA HIS A 109 -2.86 4.77 0.88
C HIS A 109 -3.58 5.34 -0.35
N ARG A 110 -3.03 5.12 -1.55
CA ARG A 110 -3.65 5.57 -2.80
C ARG A 110 -5.04 4.95 -2.98
N ASP A 111 -5.15 3.65 -2.78
CA ASP A 111 -6.39 2.90 -2.99
C ASP A 111 -7.44 3.27 -1.92
N TYR A 112 -7.03 3.51 -0.67
CA TYR A 112 -7.89 4.06 0.39
C TYR A 112 -8.51 5.42 0.00
N HIS A 113 -7.70 6.39 -0.46
CA HIS A 113 -8.22 7.70 -0.86
C HIS A 113 -9.08 7.63 -2.12
N ALA A 114 -8.83 6.68 -3.03
CA ALA A 114 -9.71 6.42 -4.16
C ALA A 114 -11.06 5.89 -3.68
N MET A 115 -11.08 4.87 -2.81
CA MET A 115 -12.30 4.30 -2.25
C MET A 115 -13.10 5.30 -1.42
N ARG A 116 -12.41 6.09 -0.58
CA ARG A 116 -13.05 7.15 0.22
C ARG A 116 -13.73 8.19 -0.66
N ARG A 117 -13.08 8.65 -1.73
CA ARG A 117 -13.69 9.61 -2.66
C ARG A 117 -14.92 9.04 -3.35
N ALA A 118 -14.83 7.82 -3.85
CA ALA A 118 -15.96 7.16 -4.51
C ALA A 118 -17.13 6.89 -3.54
N TYR A 119 -16.84 6.51 -2.29
CA TYR A 119 -17.86 6.35 -1.26
C TYR A 119 -18.55 7.69 -0.92
N LEU A 120 -17.79 8.76 -0.74
CA LEU A 120 -18.36 10.09 -0.48
C LEU A 120 -19.21 10.58 -1.66
N GLN A 121 -18.77 10.35 -2.89
CA GLN A 121 -19.54 10.68 -4.09
C GLN A 121 -20.87 9.90 -4.13
N LYS A 122 -20.87 8.63 -3.73
CA LYS A 122 -22.10 7.84 -3.57
C LYS A 122 -23.03 8.41 -2.49
N CYS A 123 -22.48 8.84 -1.35
CA CYS A 123 -23.25 9.42 -0.26
C CYS A 123 -23.83 10.81 -0.59
N MET A 124 -23.15 11.61 -1.42
CA MET A 124 -23.65 12.92 -1.85
C MET A 124 -24.83 12.81 -2.84
N GLY A 125 -25.15 11.59 -3.33
CA GLY A 125 -26.20 11.37 -4.31
C GLY A 125 -25.87 11.99 -5.68
N PRO A 126 -26.74 11.84 -6.69
CA PRO A 126 -26.63 12.67 -7.89
C PRO A 126 -26.77 14.12 -7.47
N ASN A 127 -25.87 15.00 -7.95
CA ASN A 127 -26.10 16.44 -7.91
C ASN A 127 -27.33 16.72 -8.77
N ALA A 128 -28.53 16.56 -8.20
CA ALA A 128 -29.75 17.06 -8.79
C ALA A 128 -29.58 18.57 -8.84
N LYS A 129 -29.31 19.10 -10.05
CA LYS A 129 -29.58 20.50 -10.31
C LYS A 129 -31.08 20.64 -10.11
N VAL A 130 -31.47 21.18 -8.97
CA VAL A 130 -32.84 21.64 -8.76
C VAL A 130 -32.99 22.82 -9.70
N ASP A 131 -33.70 22.63 -10.81
CA ASP A 131 -34.19 23.75 -11.62
C ASP A 131 -35.28 24.45 -10.81
N TRP A 132 -34.88 25.49 -10.08
CA TRP A 132 -35.78 26.32 -9.28
C TRP A 132 -36.81 27.05 -10.15
N ASP A 133 -36.54 27.19 -11.46
CA ASP A 133 -37.44 27.82 -12.44
C ASP A 133 -38.67 26.94 -12.78
N ALA A 134 -38.63 25.63 -12.49
CA ALA A 134 -39.78 24.74 -12.67
C ALA A 134 -40.62 24.59 -11.38
N ALA A 135 -40.20 25.21 -10.27
CA ALA A 135 -40.85 25.13 -8.96
C ALA A 135 -41.51 26.45 -8.51
N ALA A 136 -41.46 27.48 -9.35
CA ALA A 136 -42.13 28.77 -9.19
C ALA A 136 -43.36 28.87 -10.10
#